data_AF-A0A6I4Z8X8-F1
#
_entry.id   AF-A0A6I4Z8X8-F1
#
_cell.length_a   1.000
_cell.length_b   1.000
_cell.length_c   1.000
_cell.angle_alpha   90.00
_cell.angle_beta   90.00
_cell.angle_gamma   90.00
#
_symmetry.space_group_name_H-M   'P 1'
#
loop_
_entity.id
_entity.type
_entity.pdbx_description
1 polymer ?
#
loop_
_entity_poly.entity_id
_entity_poly.type
_entity_poly.pdbx_seq_one_letter_code
_entity_poly.pdbx_strand_id
1 'polypeptide(L)'
;MPTCAIPPATSPSSSPMAAGMPSTTLFASMTAPSARASTSASSSTTGPWASTTSSTASTRRRSATSASAAPPSPSACARPASSPPEPLPRARMPRLARGPVMEIEGKVAIVTGAASGIGRATAIALAAEGASVVVADVDAAGAAATVGEITGADGSATFVACDVTRPESIANLFAQAEAAYGGVDIVYNNAGISSGEPHWPDAPLARIAEETHINTSGVMMGTREAIHAMRKRGGGVIVNTASVAGDSHLPFDPMYSATKKAVMSFTQSCAPFAESDNIRVNAVSPGMVRTAFQGKTGDGERPASWLAPSIERHADSILPPEAIAEAVLDFIRDDSKAGEVRTVAPA
;
A
#
# COMPACT_ATOMS: atom_id res chain seq x y z
N MET A 1 -60.93 -2.64 -15.90
CA MET A 1 -61.93 -1.75 -16.54
C MET A 1 -61.17 -0.57 -17.15
N PRO A 2 -61.49 -0.09 -18.37
CA PRO A 2 -60.59 -0.47 -19.48
C PRO A 2 -59.98 0.66 -20.36
N THR A 3 -58.81 0.34 -20.94
CA THR A 3 -58.23 0.67 -22.27
C THR A 3 -58.74 1.80 -23.19
N CYS A 4 -57.79 2.55 -23.75
CA CYS A 4 -57.61 2.84 -25.20
C CYS A 4 -56.25 3.55 -25.44
N ALA A 5 -55.58 3.59 -26.60
CA ALA A 5 -55.43 2.79 -27.84
C ALA A 5 -54.69 3.67 -28.89
N ILE A 6 -54.03 3.05 -29.88
CA ILE A 6 -53.14 3.62 -30.93
C ILE A 6 -53.30 2.75 -32.22
N PRO A 7 -52.74 3.00 -33.45
CA PRO A 7 -51.74 3.99 -33.98
C PRO A 7 -52.42 4.99 -35.00
N PRO A 8 -51.85 5.59 -36.11
CA PRO A 8 -50.54 5.42 -36.78
C PRO A 8 -49.79 6.65 -37.38
N ALA A 9 -48.65 6.36 -38.03
CA ALA A 9 -47.64 7.27 -38.57
C ALA A 9 -47.66 7.42 -40.11
N THR A 10 -46.78 8.26 -40.69
CA THR A 10 -45.99 7.98 -41.92
C THR A 10 -44.91 9.06 -42.18
N SER A 11 -43.83 8.68 -42.88
CA SER A 11 -42.78 9.55 -43.46
C SER A 11 -42.89 9.52 -45.01
N PRO A 12 -42.11 10.27 -45.85
CA PRO A 12 -40.71 9.87 -46.17
C PRO A 12 -39.72 10.95 -46.74
N SER A 13 -38.41 10.62 -46.77
CA SER A 13 -37.37 11.00 -47.78
C SER A 13 -37.01 12.50 -47.99
N SER A 14 -35.86 12.92 -48.57
CA SER A 14 -34.72 12.28 -49.26
C SER A 14 -33.44 13.16 -49.21
N SER A 15 -32.23 12.56 -49.28
CA SER A 15 -30.95 13.25 -49.57
C SER A 15 -30.76 13.50 -51.09
N PRO A 16 -29.77 14.33 -51.53
CA PRO A 16 -28.45 13.77 -51.86
C PRO A 16 -27.22 14.68 -51.59
N MET A 17 -26.04 14.16 -51.94
CA MET A 17 -24.68 14.68 -51.68
C MET A 17 -24.23 15.78 -52.68
N ALA A 18 -23.22 16.59 -52.32
CA ALA A 18 -21.95 16.72 -53.10
C ALA A 18 -20.91 17.69 -52.50
N ALA A 19 -19.65 17.20 -52.43
CA ALA A 19 -18.32 17.83 -52.59
C ALA A 19 -18.06 19.35 -52.34
N GLY A 20 -16.91 19.66 -51.70
CA GLY A 20 -16.29 21.00 -51.78
C GLY A 20 -15.16 21.32 -50.78
N MET A 21 -13.91 20.98 -51.10
CA MET A 21 -12.66 21.57 -50.58
C MET A 21 -11.71 21.79 -51.78
N PRO A 22 -10.58 22.54 -51.72
CA PRO A 22 -9.96 23.31 -50.61
C PRO A 22 -9.52 24.76 -51.01
N SER A 23 -8.90 25.51 -50.08
CA SER A 23 -7.75 26.48 -50.23
C SER A 23 -7.72 27.43 -49.03
N THR A 24 -6.67 27.62 -48.22
CA THR A 24 -5.22 27.93 -48.46
C THR A 24 -4.93 29.43 -48.67
N THR A 25 -4.54 30.11 -47.59
CA THR A 25 -3.59 31.26 -47.47
C THR A 25 -3.62 31.73 -46.01
N LEU A 26 -2.62 32.33 -45.36
CA LEU A 26 -1.15 32.35 -45.38
C LEU A 26 -0.76 33.36 -44.27
N PHE A 27 0.39 33.19 -43.62
CA PHE A 27 1.19 34.25 -42.95
C PHE A 27 0.55 35.21 -41.91
N ALA A 28 1.10 35.16 -40.69
CA ALA A 28 1.80 36.32 -40.12
C ALA A 28 2.83 35.88 -39.06
N SER A 29 4.11 36.03 -39.37
CA SER A 29 5.19 36.08 -38.38
C SER A 29 5.48 37.54 -38.07
N MET A 30 5.58 37.92 -36.79
CA MET A 30 6.28 39.15 -36.41
C MET A 30 7.06 38.98 -35.11
N THR A 31 8.27 39.54 -35.14
CA THR A 31 9.34 39.48 -34.15
C THR A 31 9.14 40.46 -33.00
N ALA A 32 9.88 40.23 -31.91
CA ALA A 32 10.00 41.11 -30.74
C ALA A 32 10.58 42.51 -31.07
N PRO A 33 10.63 43.39 -30.06
CA PRO A 33 11.92 44.03 -29.78
C PRO A 33 12.40 43.84 -28.32
N SER A 34 13.73 43.86 -28.18
CA SER A 34 14.47 43.89 -26.92
C SER A 34 14.94 45.30 -26.60
N ALA A 35 14.87 45.71 -25.32
CA ALA A 35 15.68 46.77 -24.71
C ALA A 35 15.46 46.80 -23.19
N ARG A 36 16.39 47.25 -22.32
CA ARG A 36 17.88 47.20 -22.32
C ARG A 36 18.30 47.50 -20.87
N ALA A 37 19.48 47.04 -20.43
CA ALA A 37 19.94 47.22 -19.05
C ALA A 37 20.34 48.67 -18.70
N SER A 38 20.30 48.99 -17.41
CA SER A 38 21.18 50.00 -16.79
C SER A 38 21.56 49.59 -15.35
N THR A 39 22.77 49.99 -14.93
CA THR A 39 23.52 49.46 -13.79
C THR A 39 23.88 50.54 -12.75
N SER A 40 23.84 50.20 -11.46
CA SER A 40 24.74 50.69 -10.39
C SER A 40 24.48 49.85 -9.13
N ALA A 41 25.43 49.11 -8.52
CA ALA A 41 26.55 49.60 -7.69
C ALA A 41 26.10 50.60 -6.61
N SER A 42 26.42 50.49 -5.32
CA SER A 42 27.18 49.53 -4.48
C SER A 42 26.62 49.66 -3.03
N SER A 43 26.83 48.77 -2.05
CA SER A 43 28.10 48.67 -1.29
C SER A 43 28.09 47.51 -0.27
N SER A 44 29.29 46.95 -0.05
CA SER A 44 29.75 46.13 1.08
C SER A 44 29.03 46.23 2.44
N THR A 45 28.90 45.09 3.12
CA THR A 45 29.60 44.83 4.40
C THR A 45 29.86 43.33 4.56
N THR A 46 31.11 42.96 4.82
CA THR A 46 31.56 41.57 4.96
C THR A 46 32.20 41.33 6.33
N GLY A 47 31.74 40.27 7.02
CA GLY A 47 32.47 39.63 8.12
C GLY A 47 32.40 40.32 9.50
N PRO A 48 33.06 39.73 10.52
CA PRO A 48 34.01 38.61 10.43
C PRO A 48 33.65 37.37 11.27
N TRP A 49 34.00 36.21 10.72
CA TRP A 49 34.51 35.10 11.53
C TRP A 49 35.97 35.45 11.86
N ALA A 50 36.32 35.62 13.14
CA ALA A 50 37.68 35.89 13.57
C ALA A 50 38.06 34.98 14.75
N SER A 51 39.14 34.24 14.55
CA SER A 51 39.78 33.38 15.53
C SER A 51 40.70 34.18 16.47
N THR A 52 41.01 33.62 17.65
CA THR A 52 42.13 34.08 18.47
C THR A 52 43.00 32.89 18.88
N THR A 53 44.16 32.83 18.23
CA THR A 53 45.46 32.30 18.67
C THR A 53 45.80 32.67 20.12
N SER A 54 46.79 32.13 20.85
CA SER A 54 47.67 30.95 20.79
C SER A 54 48.63 31.05 22.00
N SER A 55 49.29 29.98 22.46
CA SER A 55 50.76 29.96 22.66
C SER A 55 51.31 28.75 23.47
N THR A 56 52.48 28.30 23.01
CA THR A 56 53.64 27.70 23.74
C THR A 56 53.39 26.83 24.99
N ALA A 57 53.66 25.52 24.99
CA ALA A 57 54.95 24.80 24.80
C ALA A 57 55.80 24.63 26.08
N SER A 58 56.03 23.36 26.46
CA SER A 58 57.13 22.94 27.32
C SER A 58 57.43 21.45 27.09
N THR A 59 58.65 21.14 26.66
CA THR A 59 59.10 19.76 26.39
C THR A 59 59.92 19.25 27.58
N ARG A 60 59.64 18.02 28.06
CA ARG A 60 60.70 17.25 28.72
C ARG A 60 60.62 15.74 28.49
N ARG A 61 61.67 15.23 27.85
CA ARG A 61 62.01 13.80 27.75
C ARG A 61 62.02 13.13 29.14
N ARG A 62 61.61 11.86 29.18
CA ARG A 62 62.49 10.77 29.63
C ARG A 62 62.13 9.45 28.97
N SER A 63 63.14 8.83 28.37
CA SER A 63 63.18 7.46 27.91
C SER A 63 63.37 6.49 29.09
N ALA A 64 62.79 5.29 29.02
CA ALA A 64 63.58 4.05 28.87
C ALA A 64 62.76 2.76 29.11
N THR A 65 63.06 1.76 28.27
CA THR A 65 63.12 0.30 28.55
C THR A 65 61.89 -0.49 28.98
N SER A 66 61.72 -1.59 28.25
CA SER A 66 60.84 -2.73 28.47
C SER A 66 61.13 -3.53 29.76
N ALA A 67 60.06 -4.04 30.39
CA ALA A 67 60.08 -5.29 31.13
C ALA A 67 58.79 -6.07 30.83
N SER A 68 58.92 -7.35 30.49
CA SER A 68 57.79 -8.24 30.25
C SER A 68 57.13 -8.64 31.56
N ALA A 69 55.80 -8.57 31.64
CA ALA A 69 55.02 -9.16 32.72
C ALA A 69 53.75 -9.79 32.11
N ALA A 70 53.65 -11.12 32.20
CA ALA A 70 52.46 -11.85 31.77
C ALA A 70 51.29 -11.60 32.73
N PRO A 71 50.03 -11.56 32.25
CA PRO A 71 48.87 -11.51 33.12
C PRO A 71 48.73 -12.85 33.91
N PRO A 72 48.22 -12.81 35.15
CA PRO A 72 48.09 -14.00 35.98
C PRO A 72 47.00 -14.96 35.48
N SER A 73 47.28 -16.26 35.57
CA SER A 73 46.32 -17.32 35.23
C SER A 73 45.08 -17.28 36.14
N PRO A 74 43.85 -17.43 35.61
CA PRO A 74 42.65 -17.51 36.43
C PRO A 74 42.55 -18.86 37.15
N SER A 75 42.59 -18.84 38.48
CA SER A 75 42.32 -20.01 39.31
C SER A 75 40.89 -20.49 39.13
N ALA A 76 40.69 -21.80 38.95
CA ALA A 76 39.38 -22.39 38.69
C ALA A 76 38.47 -22.38 39.94
N CYS A 77 37.52 -21.45 40.00
CA CYS A 77 36.33 -21.61 40.83
C CYS A 77 35.36 -22.60 40.17
N ALA A 78 35.51 -23.88 40.51
CA ALA A 78 34.57 -24.92 40.09
C ALA A 78 33.19 -24.68 40.72
N ARG A 79 32.22 -24.21 39.93
CA ARG A 79 30.80 -24.25 40.29
C ARG A 79 30.33 -25.70 40.17
N PRO A 80 29.60 -26.27 41.15
CA PRO A 80 28.99 -27.58 40.97
C PRO A 80 27.97 -27.52 39.82
N ALA A 81 28.00 -28.52 38.95
CA ALA A 81 27.07 -28.61 37.83
C ALA A 81 25.66 -28.88 38.35
N SER A 82 24.80 -27.85 38.33
CA SER A 82 23.36 -28.04 38.48
C SER A 82 22.82 -28.72 37.23
N SER A 83 22.09 -29.81 37.39
CA SER A 83 21.35 -30.48 36.32
C SER A 83 20.50 -29.48 35.52
N PRO A 84 20.31 -29.69 34.20
CA PRO A 84 19.37 -28.86 33.44
C PRO A 84 17.97 -28.95 34.06
N PRO A 85 17.19 -27.85 34.08
CA PRO A 85 15.81 -27.90 34.56
C PRO A 85 15.00 -28.88 33.71
N GLU A 86 14.20 -29.70 34.37
CA GLU A 86 13.31 -30.66 33.70
C GLU A 86 12.36 -29.90 32.77
N PRO A 87 12.17 -30.34 31.50
CA PRO A 87 11.29 -29.64 30.59
C PRO A 87 9.86 -29.68 31.14
N LEU A 88 9.26 -28.50 31.31
CA LEU A 88 7.89 -28.36 31.77
C LEU A 88 6.98 -29.30 30.97
N PRO A 89 6.05 -30.03 31.63
CA PRO A 89 5.19 -30.99 30.94
C PRO A 89 4.46 -30.24 29.84
N ARG A 90 4.70 -30.64 28.58
CA ARG A 90 4.01 -30.06 27.42
C ARG A 90 2.51 -30.30 27.64
N ALA A 91 1.81 -29.26 28.06
CA ALA A 91 0.36 -29.25 28.13
C ALA A 91 -0.13 -29.76 26.77
N ARG A 92 -0.80 -30.91 26.78
CA ARG A 92 -1.31 -31.56 25.58
C ARG A 92 -2.44 -30.69 25.08
N MET A 93 -2.10 -29.65 24.32
CA MET A 93 -3.08 -28.69 23.81
C MET A 93 -4.19 -29.50 23.16
N PRO A 94 -5.46 -29.24 23.51
CA PRO A 94 -6.55 -29.86 22.77
C PRO A 94 -6.30 -29.56 21.30
N ARG A 95 -6.49 -30.55 20.42
CA ARG A 95 -6.56 -30.25 18.99
C ARG A 95 -7.65 -29.21 18.87
N LEU A 96 -7.27 -27.98 18.53
CA LEU A 96 -8.23 -26.94 18.22
C LEU A 96 -9.13 -27.55 17.15
N ALA A 97 -10.43 -27.65 17.47
CA ALA A 97 -11.42 -27.82 16.43
C ALA A 97 -11.16 -26.72 15.39
N ARG A 98 -11.45 -26.98 14.11
CA ARG A 98 -11.49 -25.90 13.11
C ARG A 98 -12.27 -24.76 13.74
N GLY A 99 -11.66 -23.57 13.79
CA GLY A 99 -12.25 -22.43 14.48
C GLY A 99 -13.62 -22.10 13.91
N PRO A 100 -14.42 -21.27 14.58
CA PRO A 100 -15.53 -20.62 13.91
C PRO A 100 -15.03 -20.01 12.59
N VAL A 101 -15.85 -20.12 11.56
CA VAL A 101 -15.57 -19.52 10.26
C VAL A 101 -16.38 -18.22 10.20
N MET A 102 -15.74 -17.12 9.82
CA MET A 102 -16.48 -15.90 9.53
C MET A 102 -17.25 -16.09 8.22
N GLU A 103 -18.57 -16.17 8.31
CA GLU A 103 -19.45 -16.08 7.15
C GLU A 103 -19.38 -14.67 6.55
N ILE A 104 -19.13 -14.57 5.24
CA ILE A 104 -19.00 -13.29 4.51
C ILE A 104 -20.36 -12.76 4.05
N GLU A 105 -21.38 -13.62 3.95
CA GLU A 105 -22.73 -13.23 3.56
C GLU A 105 -23.32 -12.19 4.51
N GLY A 106 -23.84 -11.09 3.95
CA GLY A 106 -24.43 -9.99 4.71
C GLY A 106 -23.44 -9.12 5.48
N LYS A 107 -22.12 -9.31 5.30
CA LYS A 107 -21.08 -8.43 5.88
C LYS A 107 -20.89 -7.16 5.07
N VAL A 108 -20.37 -6.12 5.71
CA VAL A 108 -19.94 -4.88 5.04
C VAL A 108 -18.43 -4.86 4.92
N ALA A 109 -17.93 -4.77 3.68
CA ALA A 109 -16.51 -4.74 3.36
C ALA A 109 -16.08 -3.40 2.76
N ILE A 110 -14.95 -2.86 3.21
CA ILE A 110 -14.25 -1.74 2.55
C ILE A 110 -12.99 -2.29 1.87
N VAL A 111 -12.80 -1.97 0.59
CA VAL A 111 -11.56 -2.29 -0.14
C VAL A 111 -10.93 -1.03 -0.70
N THR A 112 -9.70 -0.72 -0.32
CA THR A 112 -8.95 0.43 -0.86
C THR A 112 -8.07 0.04 -2.05
N GLY A 113 -7.92 0.94 -3.02
CA GLY A 113 -7.25 0.62 -4.29
C GLY A 113 -8.10 -0.34 -5.16
N ALA A 114 -9.43 -0.25 -5.04
CA ALA A 114 -10.37 -1.20 -5.63
C ALA A 114 -10.75 -0.92 -7.09
N ALA A 115 -10.23 0.15 -7.71
CA ALA A 115 -10.47 0.45 -9.11
C ALA A 115 -9.80 -0.56 -10.07
N SER A 116 -8.74 -1.26 -9.64
CA SER A 116 -7.98 -2.17 -10.49
C SER A 116 -7.25 -3.29 -9.74
N GLY A 117 -6.71 -4.26 -10.49
CA GLY A 117 -5.80 -5.29 -9.98
C GLY A 117 -6.34 -6.09 -8.80
N ILE A 118 -5.49 -6.30 -7.79
CA ILE A 118 -5.81 -7.11 -6.59
C ILE A 118 -7.02 -6.55 -5.84
N GLY A 119 -7.13 -5.22 -5.70
CA GLY A 119 -8.24 -4.59 -5.01
C GLY A 119 -9.57 -4.82 -5.72
N ARG A 120 -9.60 -4.69 -7.05
CA ARG A 120 -10.78 -5.03 -7.87
C ARG A 120 -11.16 -6.50 -7.71
N ALA A 121 -10.20 -7.42 -7.90
CA ALA A 121 -10.46 -8.86 -7.81
C ALA A 121 -11.00 -9.26 -6.43
N THR A 122 -10.47 -8.67 -5.36
CA THR A 122 -10.97 -8.91 -4.00
C THR A 122 -12.35 -8.30 -3.76
N ALA A 123 -12.64 -7.11 -4.28
CA ALA A 123 -13.96 -6.49 -4.20
C ALA A 123 -15.04 -7.35 -4.89
N ILE A 124 -14.73 -7.90 -6.07
CA ILE A 124 -15.63 -8.81 -6.80
C ILE A 124 -15.82 -10.12 -6.03
N ALA A 125 -14.74 -10.73 -5.52
CA ALA A 125 -14.81 -11.98 -4.79
C ALA A 125 -15.63 -11.86 -3.49
N LEU A 126 -15.48 -10.76 -2.74
CA LEU A 126 -16.27 -10.48 -1.54
C LEU A 126 -17.76 -10.30 -1.86
N ALA A 127 -18.09 -9.59 -2.95
CA ALA A 127 -19.47 -9.44 -3.37
C ALA A 127 -20.11 -10.75 -3.84
N ALA A 128 -19.32 -11.64 -4.46
CA ALA A 128 -19.76 -12.98 -4.86
C ALA A 128 -20.06 -13.90 -3.66
N GLU A 129 -19.48 -13.64 -2.49
CA GLU A 129 -19.84 -14.26 -1.20
C GLU A 129 -20.94 -13.49 -0.44
N GLY A 130 -21.64 -12.54 -1.09
CA GLY A 130 -22.79 -11.85 -0.51
C GLY A 130 -22.46 -10.69 0.43
N ALA A 131 -21.21 -10.19 0.44
CA ALA A 131 -20.89 -8.94 1.14
C ALA A 131 -21.42 -7.71 0.39
N SER A 132 -21.74 -6.65 1.13
CA SER A 132 -21.90 -5.31 0.58
C SER A 132 -20.55 -4.59 0.56
N VAL A 133 -20.09 -4.19 -0.63
CA VAL A 133 -18.70 -3.75 -0.84
C VAL A 133 -18.60 -2.26 -1.14
N VAL A 134 -17.87 -1.54 -0.30
CA VAL A 134 -17.43 -0.16 -0.57
C VAL A 134 -16.12 -0.21 -1.35
N VAL A 135 -16.22 0.13 -2.64
CA VAL A 135 -15.11 0.25 -3.58
C VAL A 135 -14.48 1.63 -3.36
N ALA A 136 -13.30 1.67 -2.73
CA ALA A 136 -12.61 2.91 -2.38
C ALA A 136 -11.36 3.12 -3.24
N ASP A 137 -11.32 4.24 -3.98
CA ASP A 137 -10.20 4.59 -4.86
C ASP A 137 -10.15 6.10 -5.17
N VAL A 138 -9.03 6.57 -5.73
CA VAL A 138 -8.92 7.91 -6.35
C VAL A 138 -9.34 7.87 -7.82
N ASP A 139 -9.23 6.74 -8.49
CA ASP A 139 -9.71 6.54 -9.87
C ASP A 139 -11.22 6.25 -9.89
N ALA A 140 -12.01 7.32 -10.03
CA ALA A 140 -13.46 7.23 -10.12
C ALA A 140 -13.96 6.42 -11.33
N ALA A 141 -13.23 6.39 -12.46
CA ALA A 141 -13.65 5.67 -13.66
C ALA A 141 -13.41 4.16 -13.50
N GLY A 142 -12.22 3.78 -13.03
CA GLY A 142 -11.90 2.39 -12.70
C GLY A 142 -12.77 1.84 -11.56
N ALA A 143 -13.06 2.64 -10.53
CA ALA A 143 -13.94 2.25 -9.44
C ALA A 143 -15.41 2.10 -9.88
N ALA A 144 -15.93 3.01 -10.71
CA ALA A 144 -17.26 2.87 -11.30
C ALA A 144 -17.39 1.60 -12.15
N ALA A 145 -16.34 1.22 -12.89
CA ALA A 145 -16.31 -0.05 -13.61
C ALA A 145 -16.35 -1.27 -12.67
N THR A 146 -15.60 -1.26 -11.55
CA THR A 146 -15.69 -2.31 -10.52
C THR A 146 -17.10 -2.41 -9.91
N VAL A 147 -17.75 -1.28 -9.60
CA VAL A 147 -19.13 -1.27 -9.09
C VAL A 147 -20.12 -1.81 -10.13
N GLY A 148 -19.97 -1.44 -11.40
CA GLY A 148 -20.80 -1.95 -12.50
C GLY A 148 -20.64 -3.46 -12.72
N GLU A 149 -19.42 -3.99 -12.54
CA GLU A 149 -19.12 -5.42 -12.63
C GLU A 149 -19.79 -6.20 -11.48
N ILE A 150 -19.70 -5.70 -10.24
CA ILE A 150 -20.36 -6.29 -9.07
C ILE A 150 -21.90 -6.24 -9.19
N THR A 151 -22.46 -5.07 -9.50
CA THR A 151 -23.92 -4.89 -9.58
C THR A 151 -24.55 -5.54 -10.80
N GLY A 152 -23.79 -5.73 -11.88
CA GLY A 152 -24.19 -6.53 -13.05
C GLY A 152 -24.21 -8.04 -12.78
N ALA A 153 -23.65 -8.50 -11.66
CA ALA A 153 -23.70 -9.86 -11.16
C ALA A 153 -24.62 -10.00 -9.92
N ASP A 154 -25.63 -9.12 -9.80
CA ASP A 154 -26.59 -9.04 -8.69
C ASP A 154 -25.99 -8.79 -7.29
N GLY A 155 -24.71 -8.40 -7.21
CA GLY A 155 -24.01 -8.05 -5.97
C GLY A 155 -24.25 -6.61 -5.50
N SER A 156 -23.94 -6.34 -4.24
CA SER A 156 -24.09 -5.01 -3.62
C SER A 156 -22.74 -4.27 -3.57
N ALA A 157 -22.63 -3.14 -4.25
CA ALA A 157 -21.47 -2.26 -4.15
C ALA A 157 -21.78 -0.77 -4.28
N THR A 158 -20.95 0.05 -3.65
CA THR A 158 -20.94 1.52 -3.77
C THR A 158 -19.51 2.03 -3.98
N PHE A 159 -19.35 3.08 -4.77
CA PHE A 159 -18.06 3.77 -4.94
C PHE A 159 -17.95 4.92 -3.93
N VAL A 160 -16.80 5.02 -3.27
CA VAL A 160 -16.42 6.20 -2.48
C VAL A 160 -15.04 6.69 -2.92
N ALA A 161 -14.96 7.95 -3.36
CA ALA A 161 -13.68 8.58 -3.67
C ALA A 161 -12.82 8.67 -2.40
N CYS A 162 -11.65 8.05 -2.40
CA CYS A 162 -10.78 8.01 -1.23
C CYS A 162 -9.28 8.13 -1.57
N ASP A 163 -8.67 9.21 -1.09
CA ASP A 163 -7.22 9.38 -1.01
C ASP A 163 -6.73 8.91 0.37
N VAL A 164 -6.03 7.78 0.40
CA VAL A 164 -5.53 7.17 1.65
C VAL A 164 -4.40 7.96 2.32
N THR A 165 -3.89 9.03 1.69
CA THR A 165 -2.95 9.96 2.35
C THR A 165 -3.66 11.01 3.22
N ARG A 166 -4.98 11.14 3.10
CA ARG A 166 -5.77 12.21 3.73
C ARG A 166 -6.67 11.67 4.85
N PRO A 167 -6.42 12.01 6.13
CA PRO A 167 -7.20 11.51 7.27
C PRO A 167 -8.71 11.75 7.13
N GLU A 168 -9.11 12.93 6.63
CA GLU A 168 -10.50 13.31 6.40
C GLU A 168 -11.16 12.50 5.28
N SER A 169 -10.38 12.04 4.29
CA SER A 169 -10.88 11.18 3.22
C SER A 169 -11.17 9.77 3.74
N ILE A 170 -10.31 9.25 4.62
CA ILE A 170 -10.53 7.95 5.30
C ILE A 170 -11.71 8.06 6.25
N ALA A 171 -11.81 9.13 7.06
CA ALA A 171 -12.96 9.33 7.95
C ALA A 171 -14.29 9.39 7.17
N ASN A 172 -14.30 10.08 6.02
CA ASN A 172 -15.45 10.08 5.11
C ASN A 172 -15.77 8.68 4.55
N LEU A 173 -14.76 7.88 4.19
CA LEU A 173 -14.94 6.52 3.70
C LEU A 173 -15.70 5.63 4.70
N PHE A 174 -15.28 5.64 5.96
CA PHE A 174 -15.98 4.89 7.02
C PHE A 174 -17.38 5.45 7.30
N ALA A 175 -17.55 6.78 7.30
CA ALA A 175 -18.87 7.40 7.47
C ALA A 175 -19.86 7.03 6.35
N GLN A 176 -19.40 6.93 5.10
CA GLN A 176 -20.25 6.50 3.98
C GLN A 176 -20.57 5.01 4.02
N ALA A 177 -19.63 4.16 4.47
CA ALA A 177 -19.91 2.74 4.73
C ALA A 177 -20.98 2.54 5.83
N GLU A 178 -20.84 3.26 6.95
CA GLU A 178 -21.84 3.26 8.03
C GLU A 178 -23.21 3.80 7.56
N ALA A 179 -23.23 4.83 6.71
CA ALA A 179 -24.47 5.40 6.18
C ALA A 179 -25.17 4.52 5.13
N ALA A 180 -24.42 3.83 4.28
CA ALA A 180 -24.97 2.97 3.22
C ALA A 180 -25.41 1.59 3.75
N TYR A 181 -24.67 1.00 4.69
CA TYR A 181 -24.82 -0.40 5.08
C TYR A 181 -24.89 -0.64 6.60
N GLY A 182 -24.85 0.40 7.43
CA GLY A 182 -25.05 0.29 8.88
C GLY A 182 -23.86 -0.26 9.66
N GLY A 183 -22.66 -0.32 9.08
CA GLY A 183 -21.46 -0.78 9.78
C GLY A 183 -20.28 -1.07 8.85
N VAL A 184 -19.21 -1.62 9.44
CA VAL A 184 -18.04 -2.17 8.74
C VAL A 184 -17.57 -3.41 9.50
N ASP A 185 -17.51 -4.55 8.81
CA ASP A 185 -17.10 -5.84 9.39
C ASP A 185 -15.76 -6.32 8.82
N ILE A 186 -15.44 -5.93 7.58
CA ILE A 186 -14.24 -6.32 6.82
C ILE A 186 -13.56 -5.06 6.28
N VAL A 187 -12.23 -4.95 6.41
CA VAL A 187 -11.43 -3.90 5.75
C VAL A 187 -10.20 -4.50 5.08
N TYR A 188 -10.01 -4.22 3.79
CA TYR A 188 -8.80 -4.56 3.05
C TYR A 188 -8.01 -3.28 2.69
N ASN A 189 -6.93 -3.03 3.43
CA ASN A 189 -5.98 -1.95 3.19
C ASN A 189 -5.00 -2.36 2.08
N ASN A 190 -5.44 -2.20 0.84
CA ASN A 190 -4.74 -2.67 -0.36
C ASN A 190 -4.10 -1.54 -1.19
N ALA A 191 -4.56 -0.30 -1.08
CA ALA A 191 -4.00 0.83 -1.80
C ALA A 191 -2.46 0.91 -1.64
N GLY A 192 -1.76 1.10 -2.76
CA GLY A 192 -0.30 1.06 -2.79
C GLY A 192 0.28 1.51 -4.12
N ILE A 193 1.51 2.04 -4.07
CA ILE A 193 2.31 2.45 -5.22
C ILE A 193 3.74 1.87 -5.12
N SER A 194 4.47 1.87 -6.23
CA SER A 194 5.91 1.57 -6.30
C SER A 194 6.76 2.84 -6.26
N SER A 195 8.07 2.71 -6.03
CA SER A 195 9.02 3.83 -6.10
C SER A 195 8.90 4.66 -7.39
N GLY A 196 8.78 4.01 -8.55
CA GLY A 196 8.77 4.66 -9.86
C GLY A 196 10.17 4.97 -10.42
N GLU A 197 10.25 5.90 -11.38
CA GLU A 197 11.49 6.51 -11.85
C GLU A 197 11.42 8.06 -11.70
N PRO A 198 12.49 8.77 -11.30
CA PRO A 198 13.79 8.25 -10.86
C PRO A 198 13.66 7.44 -9.56
N HIS A 199 14.44 6.36 -9.45
CA HIS A 199 14.45 5.49 -8.28
C HIS A 199 15.60 5.86 -7.32
N TRP A 200 15.67 5.20 -6.15
CA TRP A 200 16.75 5.40 -5.18
C TRP A 200 18.14 5.22 -5.80
N PRO A 201 19.13 6.10 -5.55
CA PRO A 201 19.11 7.23 -4.60
C PRO A 201 18.61 8.57 -5.16
N ASP A 202 18.31 8.65 -6.46
CA ASP A 202 17.95 9.89 -7.16
C ASP A 202 16.45 10.24 -7.09
N ALA A 203 15.66 9.42 -6.40
CA ALA A 203 14.22 9.63 -6.20
C ALA A 203 13.92 10.98 -5.53
N PRO A 204 12.96 11.79 -6.06
CA PRO A 204 12.58 13.05 -5.44
C PRO A 204 12.07 12.85 -4.00
N LEU A 205 12.44 13.74 -3.07
CA LEU A 205 11.98 13.67 -1.67
C LEU A 205 10.45 13.62 -1.53
N ALA A 206 9.73 14.29 -2.44
CA ALA A 206 8.28 14.23 -2.52
C ALA A 206 7.75 12.82 -2.84
N ARG A 207 8.46 12.04 -3.67
CA ARG A 207 8.10 10.66 -4.01
C ARG A 207 8.34 9.71 -2.84
N ILE A 208 9.43 9.90 -2.09
CA ILE A 208 9.71 9.17 -0.85
C ILE A 208 8.57 9.39 0.17
N ALA A 209 8.13 10.64 0.33
CA ALA A 209 7.03 11.00 1.22
C ALA A 209 5.69 10.45 0.75
N GLU A 210 5.39 10.53 -0.55
CA GLU A 210 4.17 9.99 -1.18
C GLU A 210 4.08 8.47 -0.99
N GLU A 211 5.14 7.72 -1.32
CA GLU A 211 5.18 6.27 -1.15
C GLU A 211 5.03 5.87 0.32
N THR A 212 5.72 6.56 1.23
CA THR A 212 5.59 6.33 2.69
C THR A 212 4.16 6.60 3.17
N HIS A 213 3.54 7.69 2.72
CA HIS A 213 2.17 8.03 3.10
C HIS A 213 1.16 7.01 2.56
N ILE A 214 1.24 6.60 1.29
CA ILE A 214 0.30 5.64 0.71
C ILE A 214 0.53 4.23 1.28
N ASN A 215 1.77 3.71 1.17
CA ASN A 215 2.06 2.32 1.50
C ASN A 215 2.12 2.03 3.00
N THR A 216 2.32 3.03 3.86
CA THR A 216 2.47 2.84 5.31
C THR A 216 1.49 3.67 6.12
N SER A 217 1.50 4.99 6.03
CA SER A 217 0.62 5.83 6.88
C SER A 217 -0.87 5.61 6.58
N GLY A 218 -1.25 5.45 5.30
CA GLY A 218 -2.62 5.15 4.88
C GLY A 218 -3.13 3.81 5.42
N VAL A 219 -2.27 2.78 5.44
CA VAL A 219 -2.59 1.48 6.06
C VAL A 219 -2.80 1.62 7.57
N MET A 220 -1.97 2.41 8.26
CA MET A 220 -2.12 2.67 9.69
C MET A 220 -3.40 3.46 10.01
N MET A 221 -3.72 4.48 9.22
CA MET A 221 -4.94 5.28 9.37
C MET A 221 -6.20 4.47 9.04
N GLY A 222 -6.20 3.69 7.96
CA GLY A 222 -7.30 2.80 7.61
C GLY A 222 -7.54 1.73 8.68
N THR A 223 -6.48 1.13 9.21
CA THR A 223 -6.56 0.19 10.35
C THR A 223 -7.10 0.86 11.61
N ARG A 224 -6.71 2.11 11.90
CA ARG A 224 -7.23 2.88 13.05
C ARG A 224 -8.74 3.10 12.94
N GLU A 225 -9.24 3.60 11.82
CA GLU A 225 -10.67 3.84 11.64
C GLU A 225 -11.46 2.54 11.60
N ALA A 226 -10.90 1.47 10.99
CA ALA A 226 -11.46 0.14 11.04
C ALA A 226 -11.68 -0.37 12.47
N ILE A 227 -10.67 -0.23 13.34
CA ILE A 227 -10.79 -0.60 14.76
C ILE A 227 -11.91 0.19 15.45
N HIS A 228 -12.05 1.49 15.17
CA HIS A 228 -13.12 2.31 15.76
C HIS A 228 -14.52 1.94 15.25
N ALA A 229 -14.66 1.56 13.97
CA ALA A 229 -15.93 1.11 13.40
C ALA A 229 -16.31 -0.30 13.90
N MET A 230 -15.37 -1.26 13.83
CA MET A 230 -15.58 -2.66 14.22
C MET A 230 -15.89 -2.82 15.72
N ARG A 231 -15.35 -1.95 16.59
CA ARG A 231 -15.74 -1.87 18.01
C ARG A 231 -17.24 -1.63 18.21
N LYS A 232 -17.89 -0.84 17.35
CA LYS A 232 -19.34 -0.62 17.37
C LYS A 232 -20.13 -1.87 16.94
N ARG A 233 -19.50 -2.73 16.13
CA ARG A 233 -20.07 -3.97 15.58
C ARG A 233 -19.82 -5.21 16.45
N GLY A 234 -18.92 -5.11 17.44
CA GLY A 234 -18.54 -6.21 18.32
C GLY A 234 -17.41 -7.10 17.76
N GLY A 235 -16.67 -6.61 16.76
CA GLY A 235 -15.55 -7.31 16.15
C GLY A 235 -15.46 -7.08 14.64
N GLY A 236 -14.48 -7.74 14.01
CA GLY A 236 -14.28 -7.68 12.56
C GLY A 236 -12.91 -8.20 12.13
N VAL A 237 -12.59 -8.05 10.85
CA VAL A 237 -11.30 -8.47 10.29
C VAL A 237 -10.71 -7.41 9.36
N ILE A 238 -9.42 -7.16 9.55
CA ILE A 238 -8.59 -6.24 8.78
C ILE A 238 -7.50 -7.07 8.08
N VAL A 239 -7.40 -6.91 6.77
CA VAL A 239 -6.29 -7.45 5.98
C VAL A 239 -5.49 -6.29 5.39
N ASN A 240 -4.17 -6.37 5.47
CA ASN A 240 -3.24 -5.38 4.92
C ASN A 240 -2.43 -5.97 3.75
N THR A 241 -2.09 -5.17 2.74
CA THR A 241 -1.20 -5.59 1.64
C THR A 241 0.26 -5.27 1.93
N ALA A 242 1.01 -6.27 2.39
CA ALA A 242 2.47 -6.28 2.43
C ALA A 242 3.05 -6.62 1.03
N SER A 243 4.24 -7.23 0.97
CA SER A 243 4.82 -7.82 -0.25
C SER A 243 6.03 -8.67 0.12
N VAL A 244 6.37 -9.66 -0.71
CA VAL A 244 7.66 -10.39 -0.61
C VAL A 244 8.86 -9.43 -0.62
N ALA A 245 8.72 -8.23 -1.19
CA ALA A 245 9.73 -7.18 -1.13
C ALA A 245 10.14 -6.80 0.31
N GLY A 246 9.21 -6.90 1.27
CA GLY A 246 9.49 -6.66 2.68
C GLY A 246 10.44 -7.69 3.30
N ASP A 247 10.37 -8.96 2.89
CA ASP A 247 11.21 -10.03 3.46
C ASP A 247 12.47 -10.31 2.63
N SER A 248 12.36 -10.26 1.30
CA SER A 248 13.46 -10.58 0.38
C SER A 248 14.38 -9.41 0.04
N HIS A 249 14.09 -8.20 0.55
CA HIS A 249 14.91 -6.98 0.40
C HIS A 249 15.30 -6.70 -1.06
N LEU A 250 14.37 -6.19 -1.88
CA LEU A 250 14.62 -5.96 -3.31
C LEU A 250 15.74 -4.91 -3.49
N PRO A 251 16.93 -5.28 -4.04
CA PRO A 251 18.07 -4.36 -4.10
C PRO A 251 17.82 -3.15 -5.02
N PHE A 252 16.90 -3.29 -5.97
CA PHE A 252 16.50 -2.26 -6.93
C PHE A 252 15.33 -1.39 -6.45
N ASP A 253 14.66 -1.75 -5.35
CA ASP A 253 13.57 -0.95 -4.78
C ASP A 253 13.60 -0.98 -3.23
N PRO A 254 14.58 -0.31 -2.61
CA PRO A 254 14.73 -0.30 -1.15
C PRO A 254 13.64 0.51 -0.44
N MET A 255 13.03 1.49 -1.11
CA MET A 255 11.98 2.35 -0.52
C MET A 255 10.67 1.57 -0.41
N TYR A 256 10.26 0.88 -1.49
CA TYR A 256 9.13 -0.04 -1.45
C TYR A 256 9.36 -1.19 -0.46
N SER A 257 10.56 -1.78 -0.44
CA SER A 257 10.92 -2.82 0.54
C SER A 257 10.78 -2.33 1.98
N ALA A 258 11.22 -1.10 2.29
CA ALA A 258 11.08 -0.51 3.62
C ALA A 258 9.60 -0.28 4.01
N THR A 259 8.79 0.30 3.12
CA THR A 259 7.36 0.54 3.40
C THR A 259 6.58 -0.77 3.59
N LYS A 260 6.86 -1.81 2.79
CA LYS A 260 6.21 -3.11 2.94
C LYS A 260 6.70 -3.91 4.15
N LYS A 261 7.96 -3.79 4.58
CA LYS A 261 8.41 -4.32 5.88
C LYS A 261 7.70 -3.62 7.06
N ALA A 262 7.50 -2.30 6.97
CA ALA A 262 6.77 -1.54 7.99
C ALA A 262 5.33 -2.05 8.15
N VAL A 263 4.62 -2.35 7.05
CA VAL A 263 3.27 -2.95 7.08
C VAL A 263 3.26 -4.33 7.75
N MET A 264 4.26 -5.19 7.49
CA MET A 264 4.36 -6.50 8.15
C MET A 264 4.51 -6.36 9.67
N SER A 265 5.45 -5.53 10.11
CA SER A 265 5.73 -5.30 11.54
C SER A 265 4.54 -4.63 12.26
N PHE A 266 3.88 -3.67 11.59
CA PHE A 266 2.67 -3.03 12.10
C PHE A 266 1.53 -4.05 12.27
N THR A 267 1.27 -4.88 11.25
CA THR A 267 0.24 -5.92 11.30
C THR A 267 0.46 -6.90 12.45
N GLN A 268 1.69 -7.40 12.61
CA GLN A 268 2.07 -8.29 13.72
C GLN A 268 1.86 -7.61 15.09
N SER A 269 2.16 -6.32 15.19
CA SER A 269 1.94 -5.52 16.41
C SER A 269 0.46 -5.32 16.75
N CYS A 270 -0.45 -5.50 15.78
CA CYS A 270 -1.90 -5.43 15.98
C CYS A 270 -2.54 -6.77 16.41
N ALA A 271 -1.78 -7.87 16.55
CA ALA A 271 -2.33 -9.16 17.00
C ALA A 271 -3.21 -9.10 18.28
N PRO A 272 -2.87 -8.31 19.33
CA PRO A 272 -3.65 -8.27 20.57
C PRO A 272 -5.10 -7.79 20.41
N PHE A 273 -5.44 -7.07 19.34
CA PHE A 273 -6.81 -6.61 19.09
C PHE A 273 -7.82 -7.77 18.92
N ALA A 274 -7.35 -8.96 18.56
CA ALA A 274 -8.19 -10.15 18.47
C ALA A 274 -8.71 -10.59 19.85
N GLU A 275 -7.90 -10.45 20.89
CA GLU A 275 -8.28 -10.79 22.28
C GLU A 275 -9.02 -9.63 22.98
N SER A 276 -8.60 -8.38 22.77
CA SER A 276 -9.17 -7.22 23.47
C SER A 276 -10.48 -6.72 22.89
N ASP A 277 -10.66 -6.83 21.57
CA ASP A 277 -11.73 -6.15 20.84
C ASP A 277 -12.47 -7.06 19.83
N ASN A 278 -12.10 -8.35 19.75
CA ASN A 278 -12.57 -9.29 18.73
C ASN A 278 -12.27 -8.82 17.29
N ILE A 279 -11.14 -8.13 17.09
CA ILE A 279 -10.73 -7.56 15.80
C ILE A 279 -9.42 -8.20 15.35
N ARG A 280 -9.49 -9.01 14.29
CA ARG A 280 -8.33 -9.70 13.73
C ARG A 280 -7.63 -8.82 12.72
N VAL A 281 -6.30 -8.71 12.80
CA VAL A 281 -5.48 -7.93 11.86
C VAL A 281 -4.41 -8.83 11.26
N ASN A 282 -4.43 -9.04 9.94
CA ASN A 282 -3.51 -9.93 9.22
C ASN A 282 -2.98 -9.25 7.95
N ALA A 283 -2.00 -9.85 7.27
CA ALA A 283 -1.48 -9.33 6.01
C ALA A 283 -1.24 -10.43 4.98
N VAL A 284 -1.66 -10.16 3.75
CA VAL A 284 -1.16 -10.88 2.57
C VAL A 284 0.15 -10.25 2.12
N SER A 285 1.10 -11.08 1.69
CA SER A 285 2.41 -10.68 1.19
C SER A 285 2.58 -11.21 -0.24
N PRO A 286 2.08 -10.47 -1.26
CA PRO A 286 2.11 -10.94 -2.63
C PRO A 286 3.52 -10.99 -3.22
N GLY A 287 3.75 -12.01 -4.04
CA GLY A 287 4.84 -12.10 -5.02
C GLY A 287 4.60 -11.21 -6.24
N MET A 288 5.04 -11.66 -7.43
CA MET A 288 4.74 -10.96 -8.68
C MET A 288 3.30 -11.26 -9.12
N VAL A 289 2.47 -10.22 -9.32
CA VAL A 289 1.04 -10.36 -9.65
C VAL A 289 0.69 -9.53 -10.89
N ARG A 290 0.02 -10.14 -11.87
CA ARG A 290 -0.31 -9.54 -13.17
C ARG A 290 -1.30 -8.40 -13.01
N THR A 291 -0.81 -7.17 -12.95
CA THR A 291 -1.64 -5.97 -12.71
C THR A 291 -1.09 -4.76 -13.45
N ALA A 292 -1.88 -3.70 -13.56
CA ALA A 292 -1.38 -2.40 -14.02
C ALA A 292 -0.29 -1.80 -13.12
N PHE A 293 -0.03 -2.37 -11.92
CA PHE A 293 1.01 -1.90 -11.00
C PHE A 293 2.40 -1.94 -11.63
N GLN A 294 2.75 -3.01 -12.36
CA GLN A 294 4.05 -3.04 -13.07
C GLN A 294 4.12 -1.95 -14.15
N GLY A 295 3.06 -1.78 -14.94
CA GLY A 295 3.00 -0.77 -16.01
C GLY A 295 3.10 0.68 -15.51
N LYS A 296 2.72 0.95 -14.26
CA LYS A 296 2.80 2.29 -13.64
C LYS A 296 4.15 2.59 -12.96
N THR A 297 5.18 1.76 -13.16
CA THR A 297 6.51 1.96 -12.54
C THR A 297 7.46 2.81 -13.37
N GLY A 298 7.32 2.86 -14.70
CA GLY A 298 8.13 3.69 -15.59
C GLY A 298 7.29 4.76 -16.32
N ASP A 299 7.82 5.29 -17.41
CA ASP A 299 7.11 6.29 -18.23
C ASP A 299 5.85 5.70 -18.92
N GLY A 300 4.68 6.16 -18.47
CA GLY A 300 3.38 5.83 -19.06
C GLY A 300 2.83 4.50 -18.54
N GLU A 301 2.55 3.57 -19.46
CA GLU A 301 2.09 2.20 -19.13
C GLU A 301 3.22 1.16 -19.23
N ARG A 302 4.48 1.60 -19.21
CA ARG A 302 5.66 0.72 -19.33
C ARG A 302 6.28 0.45 -17.96
N PRO A 303 6.69 -0.80 -17.67
CA PRO A 303 7.51 -1.07 -16.51
C PRO A 303 8.82 -0.30 -16.53
N ALA A 304 9.29 0.09 -15.35
CA ALA A 304 10.57 0.74 -15.13
C ALA A 304 11.72 -0.13 -15.64
N SER A 305 12.80 0.52 -16.07
CA SER A 305 14.00 -0.12 -16.59
C SER A 305 14.64 -1.08 -15.57
N TRP A 306 14.59 -0.71 -14.29
CA TRP A 306 15.09 -1.50 -13.17
C TRP A 306 14.19 -2.71 -12.81
N LEU A 307 12.90 -2.66 -13.13
CA LEU A 307 11.94 -3.73 -12.82
C LEU A 307 11.87 -4.78 -13.92
N ALA A 308 12.07 -4.40 -15.19
CA ALA A 308 11.92 -5.28 -16.35
C ALA A 308 12.73 -6.60 -16.25
N PRO A 309 14.01 -6.63 -15.83
CA PRO A 309 14.76 -7.88 -15.67
C PRO A 309 14.22 -8.80 -14.57
N SER A 310 13.51 -8.24 -13.59
CA SER A 310 12.84 -9.02 -12.55
C SER A 310 11.52 -9.61 -13.07
N ILE A 311 10.77 -8.86 -13.89
CA ILE A 311 9.56 -9.37 -14.55
C ILE A 311 9.92 -10.52 -15.50
N GLU A 312 10.97 -10.37 -16.31
CA GLU A 312 11.45 -11.40 -17.23
C GLU A 312 11.88 -12.67 -16.49
N ARG A 313 12.69 -12.53 -15.43
CA ARG A 313 13.16 -13.67 -14.61
C ARG A 313 12.03 -14.46 -13.94
N HIS A 314 10.93 -13.81 -13.61
CA HIS A 314 9.80 -14.39 -12.90
C HIS A 314 8.55 -14.51 -13.77
N ALA A 315 8.68 -14.50 -15.11
CA ALA A 315 7.55 -14.51 -16.05
C ALA A 315 6.63 -15.73 -15.87
N ASP A 316 7.22 -16.91 -15.67
CA ASP A 316 6.51 -18.16 -15.36
C ASP A 316 5.93 -18.20 -13.93
N SER A 317 6.27 -17.21 -13.11
CA SER A 317 5.87 -17.07 -11.70
C SER A 317 4.97 -15.86 -11.42
N ILE A 318 4.34 -15.29 -12.46
CA ILE A 318 3.39 -14.18 -12.30
C ILE A 318 2.00 -14.72 -11.96
N LEU A 319 1.56 -14.47 -10.72
CA LEU A 319 0.22 -14.82 -10.24
C LEU A 319 -0.90 -13.97 -10.89
N PRO A 320 -2.11 -14.51 -11.05
CA PRO A 320 -3.29 -13.71 -11.33
C PRO A 320 -3.76 -12.95 -10.07
N PRO A 321 -4.39 -11.76 -10.18
CA PRO A 321 -4.93 -11.01 -9.03
C PRO A 321 -5.85 -11.82 -8.13
N GLU A 322 -6.62 -12.74 -8.72
CA GLU A 322 -7.58 -13.62 -8.05
C GLU A 322 -6.92 -14.57 -7.06
N ALA A 323 -5.65 -14.96 -7.30
CA ALA A 323 -4.89 -15.79 -6.35
C ALA A 323 -4.54 -15.02 -5.06
N ILE A 324 -4.44 -13.69 -5.13
CA ILE A 324 -4.28 -12.85 -3.93
C ILE A 324 -5.64 -12.61 -3.27
N ALA A 325 -6.70 -12.40 -4.05
CA ALA A 325 -8.06 -12.26 -3.54
C ALA A 325 -8.47 -13.48 -2.70
N GLU A 326 -8.25 -14.71 -3.18
CA GLU A 326 -8.55 -15.92 -2.40
C GLU A 326 -7.75 -15.99 -1.10
N ALA A 327 -6.49 -15.56 -1.09
CA ALA A 327 -5.68 -15.50 0.13
C ALA A 327 -6.16 -14.43 1.13
N VAL A 328 -6.83 -13.37 0.67
CA VAL A 328 -7.51 -12.38 1.53
C VAL A 328 -8.80 -12.97 2.10
N LEU A 329 -9.61 -13.63 1.27
CA LEU A 329 -10.81 -14.35 1.69
C LEU A 329 -10.49 -15.44 2.72
N ASP A 330 -9.42 -16.20 2.54
CA ASP A 330 -8.90 -17.15 3.53
C ASP A 330 -8.64 -16.52 4.91
N PHE A 331 -8.04 -15.32 4.96
CA PHE A 331 -7.82 -14.59 6.21
C PHE A 331 -9.10 -14.04 6.82
N ILE A 332 -10.09 -13.72 6.00
CA ILE A 332 -11.40 -13.28 6.44
C ILE A 332 -12.14 -14.47 7.06
N ARG A 333 -12.21 -15.61 6.36
CA ARG A 333 -12.89 -16.84 6.81
C ARG A 333 -12.25 -17.48 8.06
N ASP A 334 -10.92 -17.50 8.20
CA ASP A 334 -10.22 -18.19 9.30
C ASP A 334 -10.07 -17.33 10.58
N ASP A 335 -10.98 -17.53 11.56
CA ASP A 335 -10.91 -16.82 12.84
C ASP A 335 -9.71 -17.19 13.72
N SER A 336 -8.93 -18.22 13.38
CA SER A 336 -7.69 -18.54 14.11
C SER A 336 -6.52 -17.58 13.81
N LYS A 337 -6.69 -16.64 12.87
CA LYS A 337 -5.62 -15.78 12.36
C LYS A 337 -5.66 -14.37 12.94
N ALA A 338 -4.64 -14.03 13.72
CA ALA A 338 -4.37 -12.68 14.21
C ALA A 338 -2.85 -12.40 14.22
N GLY A 339 -2.43 -11.27 13.66
CA GLY A 339 -1.02 -10.90 13.49
C GLY A 339 -0.28 -11.65 12.39
N GLU A 340 -0.96 -12.48 11.60
CA GLU A 340 -0.34 -13.40 10.64
C GLU A 340 0.05 -12.68 9.35
N VAL A 341 1.19 -13.03 8.78
CA VAL A 341 1.68 -12.53 7.49
C VAL A 341 1.89 -13.72 6.56
N ARG A 342 1.07 -13.84 5.52
CA ARG A 342 1.13 -14.98 4.58
C ARG A 342 1.72 -14.55 3.25
N THR A 343 2.87 -15.12 2.89
CA THR A 343 3.42 -15.01 1.53
C THR A 343 2.55 -15.76 0.53
N VAL A 344 2.21 -15.09 -0.56
CA VAL A 344 1.47 -15.66 -1.69
C VAL A 344 2.32 -15.48 -2.95
N ALA A 345 3.09 -16.53 -3.25
CA ALA A 345 3.96 -16.65 -4.41
C ALA A 345 3.85 -18.09 -4.95
N PRO A 346 4.21 -18.35 -6.22
CA PRO A 346 4.31 -19.72 -6.74
C PRO A 346 5.32 -20.55 -5.93
N ALA A 347 5.07 -21.86 -5.89
CA ALA A 347 5.88 -22.85 -5.17
C ALA A 347 7.20 -23.18 -5.90
#